data_AF-A0A932X7V4-F1
#
_entry.id   AF-A0A932X7V4-F1
#
_cell.length_a   1.000
_cell.length_b   1.000
_cell.length_c   1.000
_cell.angle_alpha   90.00
_cell.angle_beta   90.00
_cell.angle_gamma   90.00
#
_symmetry.space_group_name_H-M   'P 1'
#
loop_
_entity.id
_entity.type
_entity.pdbx_description
1 polymer ?
#
loop_
_entity_poly.entity_id
_entity_poly.type
_entity_poly.pdbx_seq_one_letter_code
_entity_poly.pdbx_strand_id
1 'polypeptide(L)'
;ENHFTIYKKGYLALDSGARGFSVSRKMGHALDPEHVGIDHEVNYYYDTVAHNGVLIYMEGEKLPGFWGQESDCNTGGMNRNFGAQVKAFETNDRYTYIASDATGCYNEAKAREVVRQFLFVYPDYFVVFDRVASQTPDQKKTWLLHTQYEPEVQGDIFSAEQGGGRIFVRTLLPQAARFEKVGGPGKEFWAGGRNWPVREDWQHLTPDQHLFGCWRMEVSSTQARRRDLFLHLIQVGDRQELREMVPSRRVDEGQEVGAEFQAGNALVRVLFNRDGDVGGHIRITEGGGVVADRALTQEVTPQTGLALAP
;
A
#
# COMPACT_ATOMS: atom_id res chain seq x y z
N GLU A 1 6.91 2.23 7.05
CA GLU A 1 7.71 2.65 5.88
C GLU A 1 7.03 2.23 4.58
N ASN A 2 7.32 2.89 3.45
CA ASN A 2 6.74 2.62 2.12
C ASN A 2 5.20 2.66 2.00
N HIS A 3 4.48 3.15 3.01
CA HIS A 3 3.04 3.36 2.96
C HIS A 3 2.66 4.48 1.97
N PHE A 4 1.47 4.41 1.39
CA PHE A 4 0.84 5.52 0.65
C PHE A 4 -0.62 5.66 1.05
N THR A 5 -1.15 6.88 1.02
CA THR A 5 -2.59 7.18 1.21
C THR A 5 -3.07 7.95 -0.02
N ILE A 6 -4.31 7.70 -0.45
CA ILE A 6 -4.91 8.39 -1.60
C ILE A 6 -6.26 8.98 -1.19
N TYR A 7 -6.36 10.30 -1.33
CA TYR A 7 -7.58 11.07 -1.15
C TYR A 7 -8.02 11.70 -2.48
N LYS A 8 -9.27 11.47 -2.89
CA LYS A 8 -9.92 12.16 -4.00
C LYS A 8 -11.42 12.16 -3.77
N LYS A 9 -11.97 13.30 -3.32
CA LYS A 9 -13.38 13.44 -2.90
C LYS A 9 -13.80 12.45 -1.80
N GLY A 10 -12.84 11.95 -1.03
CA GLY A 10 -12.99 10.90 -0.03
C GLY A 10 -11.67 10.16 0.18
N TYR A 11 -11.56 9.43 1.29
CA TYR A 11 -10.39 8.63 1.63
C TYR A 11 -10.49 7.23 0.98
N LEU A 12 -9.70 7.01 -0.06
CA LEU A 12 -9.85 5.84 -0.95
C LEU A 12 -8.83 4.74 -0.69
N ALA A 13 -7.58 5.10 -0.45
CA ALA A 13 -6.57 4.21 0.12
C ALA A 13 -6.17 4.80 1.47
N LEU A 14 -6.59 4.15 2.57
CA LEU A 14 -6.51 4.68 3.93
C LEU A 14 -5.22 4.26 4.65
N ASP A 15 -4.86 5.05 5.66
CA ASP A 15 -4.03 4.59 6.77
C ASP A 15 -4.99 4.16 7.91
N SER A 16 -5.01 2.88 8.25
CA SER A 16 -6.13 2.30 9.00
C SER A 16 -5.85 2.17 10.50
N GLY A 17 -6.93 1.98 11.26
CA GLY A 17 -6.88 2.00 12.73
C GLY A 17 -6.88 3.43 13.25
N ALA A 18 -6.66 3.57 14.56
CA ALA A 18 -6.67 4.86 15.18
C ALA A 18 -5.77 4.92 16.42
N ARG A 19 -5.16 6.09 16.63
CA ARG A 19 -4.39 6.37 17.85
C ARG A 19 -5.33 6.83 18.95
N GLY A 20 -5.47 6.06 20.02
CA GLY A 20 -6.29 6.46 21.15
C GLY A 20 -6.41 5.34 22.16
N PHE A 21 -5.54 5.38 23.18
CA PHE A 21 -5.55 4.64 24.44
C PHE A 21 -6.56 3.47 24.49
N SER A 22 -6.24 2.38 23.80
CA SER A 22 -7.14 1.23 23.62
C SER A 22 -7.63 0.54 24.90
N VAL A 23 -8.60 -0.34 24.69
CA VAL A 23 -9.20 -1.20 25.72
C VAL A 23 -8.16 -2.17 26.25
N SER A 24 -7.85 -2.09 27.54
CA SER A 24 -7.05 -3.10 28.24
C SER A 24 -7.88 -4.37 28.42
N ARG A 25 -7.30 -5.54 28.07
CA ARG A 25 -7.82 -6.87 28.41
C ARG A 25 -8.05 -7.10 29.92
N LYS A 26 -7.59 -6.19 30.79
CA LYS A 26 -7.64 -6.30 32.26
C LYS A 26 -8.63 -5.35 32.97
N MET A 27 -9.37 -4.47 32.29
CA MET A 27 -10.24 -3.53 33.01
C MET A 27 -11.69 -3.51 32.53
N GLY A 28 -12.58 -4.03 33.37
CA GLY A 28 -13.94 -3.54 33.46
C GLY A 28 -13.93 -2.16 34.12
N HIS A 29 -14.06 -1.12 33.29
CA HIS A 29 -14.35 0.29 33.60
C HIS A 29 -13.84 0.89 34.94
N ALA A 30 -12.70 1.60 34.88
CA ALA A 30 -12.49 2.94 35.43
C ALA A 30 -11.03 3.34 35.14
N LEU A 31 -10.82 4.57 34.68
CA LEU A 31 -9.52 5.13 34.30
C LEU A 31 -8.53 5.06 35.47
N ASP A 32 -7.61 4.09 35.41
CA ASP A 32 -6.39 4.06 36.21
C ASP A 32 -5.29 4.82 35.44
N PRO A 33 -4.72 5.90 36.02
CA PRO A 33 -3.59 6.61 35.43
C PRO A 33 -2.33 5.74 35.19
N GLU A 34 -2.24 4.53 35.76
CA GLU A 34 -1.11 3.62 35.59
C GLU A 34 -1.33 2.48 34.56
N HIS A 35 -2.53 2.31 34.00
CA HIS A 35 -2.84 1.18 33.10
C HIS A 35 -3.68 1.55 31.89
N VAL A 36 -3.07 2.30 30.98
CA VAL A 36 -3.68 2.58 29.68
C VAL A 36 -3.42 1.41 28.73
N GLY A 37 -4.47 0.68 28.34
CA GLY A 37 -4.37 -0.34 27.30
C GLY A 37 -3.87 0.28 26.01
N ILE A 38 -2.90 -0.36 25.35
CA ILE A 38 -2.42 0.01 24.01
C ILE A 38 -2.44 -1.21 23.07
N ASP A 39 -3.34 -2.18 23.34
CA ASP A 39 -3.54 -3.41 22.59
C ASP A 39 -3.80 -3.14 21.09
N HIS A 40 -4.68 -2.20 20.73
CA HIS A 40 -4.93 -1.84 19.33
C HIS A 40 -3.69 -1.19 18.70
N GLU A 41 -3.02 -0.31 19.44
CA GLU A 41 -1.84 0.40 19.00
C GLU A 41 -0.69 -0.57 18.68
N VAL A 42 -0.34 -1.44 19.61
CA VAL A 42 0.80 -2.35 19.52
C VAL A 42 0.54 -3.47 18.50
N ASN A 43 -0.70 -3.94 18.38
CA ASN A 43 -1.01 -5.14 17.60
C ASN A 43 -1.70 -4.89 16.25
N TYR A 44 -2.06 -3.64 15.97
CA TYR A 44 -2.67 -3.27 14.69
C TYR A 44 -2.13 -1.92 14.19
N TYR A 45 -2.46 -0.81 14.87
CA TYR A 45 -2.28 0.54 14.32
C TYR A 45 -0.82 0.91 14.02
N TYR A 46 0.15 0.50 14.85
CA TYR A 46 1.57 0.72 14.54
C TYR A 46 2.20 -0.40 13.71
N ASP A 47 1.48 -1.50 13.51
CA ASP A 47 1.96 -2.63 12.72
C ASP A 47 1.75 -2.39 11.23
N THR A 48 2.63 -2.95 10.39
CA THR A 48 2.54 -2.81 8.93
C THR A 48 1.20 -3.30 8.36
N VAL A 49 0.52 -4.24 9.03
CA VAL A 49 -0.80 -4.76 8.62
C VAL A 49 -1.91 -3.70 8.57
N ALA A 50 -1.74 -2.56 9.25
CA ALA A 50 -2.69 -1.45 9.23
C ALA A 50 -2.45 -0.46 8.07
N HIS A 51 -1.39 -0.66 7.29
CA HIS A 51 -0.91 0.30 6.31
C HIS A 51 -0.90 -0.31 4.90
N ASN A 52 -1.06 0.53 3.87
CA ASN A 52 -0.88 0.15 2.45
C ASN A 52 0.58 -0.21 2.11
N GLY A 53 1.06 -1.34 2.64
CA GLY A 53 2.43 -1.83 2.55
C GLY A 53 2.50 -3.26 2.04
N VAL A 54 3.57 -3.96 2.46
CA VAL A 54 3.80 -5.37 2.14
C VAL A 54 4.08 -6.14 3.43
N LEU A 55 3.61 -7.37 3.50
CA LEU A 55 3.91 -8.32 4.57
C LEU A 55 4.74 -9.46 4.01
N ILE A 56 5.69 -9.95 4.82
CA ILE A 56 6.39 -11.22 4.60
C ILE A 56 6.24 -12.02 5.89
N TYR A 57 5.46 -13.10 5.84
CA TYR A 57 5.23 -13.91 7.02
C TYR A 57 6.44 -14.82 7.32
N MET A 58 6.91 -14.78 8.57
CA MET A 58 7.90 -15.71 9.10
C MET A 58 7.37 -16.25 10.43
N GLU A 59 7.17 -17.56 10.52
CA GLU A 59 6.66 -18.19 11.73
C GLU A 59 7.54 -17.88 12.95
N GLY A 60 6.90 -17.59 14.09
CA GLY A 60 7.59 -17.28 15.34
C GLY A 60 8.29 -15.92 15.41
N GLU A 61 8.21 -15.09 14.36
CA GLU A 61 8.74 -13.73 14.40
C GLU A 61 8.04 -12.89 15.47
N LYS A 62 8.85 -12.21 16.29
CA LYS A 62 8.37 -11.17 17.20
C LYS A 62 8.45 -9.81 16.50
N LEU A 63 7.34 -9.10 16.50
CA LEU A 63 7.25 -7.74 15.96
C LEU A 63 7.52 -6.69 17.05
N PRO A 64 7.85 -5.44 16.67
CA PRO A 64 8.24 -4.41 17.61
C PRO A 64 7.12 -4.11 18.59
N GLY A 65 7.49 -3.95 19.85
CA GLY A 65 6.59 -3.40 20.85
C GLY A 65 6.39 -1.90 20.69
N PHE A 66 5.44 -1.35 21.43
CA PHE A 66 5.21 0.09 21.52
C PHE A 66 5.11 0.50 23.00
N TRP A 67 5.85 1.54 23.40
CA TRP A 67 5.86 2.09 24.78
C TRP A 67 6.02 1.03 25.88
N GLY A 68 6.94 0.09 25.69
CA GLY A 68 7.24 -0.96 26.68
C GLY A 68 6.28 -2.14 26.67
N GLN A 69 5.24 -2.15 25.83
CA GLN A 69 4.38 -3.32 25.61
C GLN A 69 4.85 -4.13 24.41
N GLU A 70 4.95 -5.45 24.56
CA GLU A 70 5.28 -6.37 23.48
C GLU A 70 4.09 -6.59 22.55
N SER A 71 4.35 -6.88 21.28
CA SER A 71 3.32 -7.33 20.34
C SER A 71 2.95 -8.79 20.61
N ASP A 72 1.66 -9.04 20.74
CA ASP A 72 1.02 -10.35 20.88
C ASP A 72 0.77 -11.03 19.52
N CYS A 73 1.00 -10.34 18.40
CA CYS A 73 0.71 -10.85 17.07
C CYS A 73 1.92 -10.85 16.15
N ASN A 74 1.93 -11.85 15.27
CA ASN A 74 2.81 -11.89 14.11
C ASN A 74 1.95 -11.71 12.85
N THR A 75 2.11 -10.57 12.21
CA THR A 75 1.42 -10.19 10.98
C THR A 75 2.30 -10.37 9.74
N GLY A 76 3.60 -10.63 9.92
CA GLY A 76 4.59 -10.55 8.85
C GLY A 76 5.05 -9.12 8.52
N GLY A 77 4.71 -8.13 9.35
CA GLY A 77 5.13 -6.73 9.19
C GLY A 77 6.62 -6.45 9.43
N MET A 78 6.99 -5.18 9.47
CA MET A 78 8.36 -4.73 9.73
C MET A 78 8.77 -5.04 11.19
N ASN A 79 10.02 -5.48 11.39
CA ASN A 79 10.56 -5.74 12.74
C ASN A 79 11.47 -4.61 13.24
N ARG A 80 11.65 -3.55 12.45
CA ARG A 80 12.35 -2.32 12.84
C ARG A 80 11.53 -1.12 12.39
N ASN A 81 11.41 -0.13 13.27
CA ASN A 81 10.59 1.07 13.05
C ASN A 81 11.17 2.04 12.01
N PHE A 82 12.44 1.86 11.67
CA PHE A 82 13.20 2.72 10.77
C PHE A 82 14.24 1.87 10.03
N GLY A 83 14.69 2.37 8.89
CA GLY A 83 15.70 1.71 8.07
C GLY A 83 15.44 1.78 6.56
N ALA A 84 14.30 2.35 6.15
CA ALA A 84 14.03 2.56 4.75
C ALA A 84 14.93 3.65 4.18
N GLN A 85 15.30 3.49 2.92
CA GLN A 85 16.13 4.45 2.19
C GLN A 85 15.43 4.89 0.93
N VAL A 86 15.16 6.19 0.81
CA VAL A 86 14.73 6.78 -0.47
C VAL A 86 15.90 6.61 -1.45
N LYS A 87 15.63 5.92 -2.56
CA LYS A 87 16.61 5.60 -3.60
C LYS A 87 16.54 6.58 -4.77
N ALA A 88 15.33 7.02 -5.11
CA ALA A 88 15.10 7.91 -6.24
C ALA A 88 13.91 8.82 -5.98
N PHE A 89 13.96 10.04 -6.49
CA PHE A 89 12.85 10.99 -6.48
C PHE A 89 12.96 11.99 -7.62
N GLU A 90 11.90 12.17 -8.39
CA GLU A 90 11.73 13.27 -9.34
C GLU A 90 10.27 13.71 -9.40
N THR A 91 10.05 14.97 -9.78
CA THR A 91 8.73 15.54 -10.01
C THR A 91 8.80 16.55 -11.15
N ASN A 92 7.74 16.63 -11.94
CA ASN A 92 7.57 17.57 -13.04
C ASN A 92 6.08 17.88 -13.24
N ASP A 93 5.73 18.52 -14.36
CA ASP A 93 4.37 18.93 -14.73
C ASP A 93 3.44 17.76 -15.15
N ARG A 94 4.00 16.55 -15.34
CA ARG A 94 3.26 15.36 -15.81
C ARG A 94 3.15 14.27 -14.76
N TYR A 95 4.19 14.08 -13.97
CA TYR A 95 4.25 13.00 -12.99
C TYR A 95 5.18 13.31 -11.81
N THR A 96 4.98 12.57 -10.72
CA THR A 96 5.94 12.40 -9.62
C THR A 96 6.33 10.94 -9.50
N TYR A 97 7.62 10.67 -9.37
CA TYR A 97 8.16 9.33 -9.16
C TYR A 97 9.01 9.30 -7.88
N ILE A 98 8.81 8.26 -7.08
CA ILE A 98 9.62 7.97 -5.90
C ILE A 98 9.93 6.48 -5.83
N ALA A 99 11.15 6.14 -5.43
CA ALA A 99 11.55 4.78 -5.12
C ALA A 99 12.18 4.70 -3.73
N SER A 100 11.86 3.65 -2.98
CA SER A 100 12.35 3.44 -1.62
C SER A 100 12.60 1.97 -1.34
N ASP A 101 13.76 1.69 -0.76
CA ASP A 101 14.16 0.36 -0.28
C ASP A 101 13.88 0.26 1.22
N ALA A 102 12.87 -0.53 1.58
CA ALA A 102 12.49 -0.81 2.96
C ALA A 102 13.04 -2.15 3.47
N THR A 103 13.94 -2.81 2.74
CA THR A 103 14.49 -4.12 3.12
C THR A 103 15.08 -4.09 4.54
N GLY A 104 15.76 -3.01 4.90
CA GLY A 104 16.36 -2.81 6.22
C GLY A 104 15.36 -2.77 7.39
N CYS A 105 14.06 -2.60 7.13
CA CYS A 105 12.99 -2.59 8.12
C CYS A 105 12.43 -3.98 8.45
N TYR A 106 12.72 -4.98 7.62
CA TYR A 106 12.27 -6.35 7.83
C TYR A 106 13.39 -7.19 8.43
N ASN A 107 12.99 -8.31 9.04
CA ASN A 107 13.94 -9.25 9.61
C ASN A 107 14.79 -9.86 8.48
N GLU A 108 16.10 -9.83 8.63
CA GLU A 108 17.04 -10.39 7.63
C GLU A 108 16.84 -11.91 7.44
N ALA A 109 16.28 -12.60 8.44
CA ALA A 109 15.90 -14.01 8.36
C ALA A 109 14.62 -14.26 7.53
N LYS A 110 13.90 -13.22 7.09
CA LYS A 110 12.73 -13.37 6.21
C LYS A 110 12.79 -12.60 4.91
N ALA A 111 13.44 -11.44 4.89
CA ALA A 111 13.45 -10.55 3.73
C ALA A 111 14.85 -10.48 3.10
N ARG A 112 14.88 -10.54 1.77
CA ARG A 112 16.06 -10.29 0.92
C ARG A 112 15.94 -8.99 0.14
N GLU A 113 14.72 -8.57 -0.18
CA GLU A 113 14.43 -7.37 -0.95
C GLU A 113 12.99 -6.93 -0.65
N VAL A 114 12.78 -5.67 -0.29
CA VAL A 114 11.46 -5.04 -0.20
C VAL A 114 11.57 -3.60 -0.73
N VAL A 115 11.52 -3.48 -2.05
CA VAL A 115 11.67 -2.20 -2.77
C VAL A 115 10.33 -1.80 -3.38
N ARG A 116 9.94 -0.54 -3.19
CA ARG A 116 8.75 0.07 -3.81
C ARG A 116 9.17 1.16 -4.78
N GLN A 117 8.61 1.12 -5.97
CA GLN A 117 8.61 2.21 -6.96
C GLN A 117 7.16 2.69 -7.11
N PHE A 118 6.93 3.98 -6.86
CA PHE A 118 5.61 4.60 -6.85
C PHE A 118 5.62 5.78 -7.82
N LEU A 119 4.81 5.67 -8.86
CA LEU A 119 4.64 6.70 -9.88
C LEU A 119 3.23 7.29 -9.77
N PHE A 120 3.11 8.60 -9.59
CA PHE A 120 1.86 9.34 -9.70
C PHE A 120 1.85 10.10 -11.02
N VAL A 121 1.05 9.65 -11.98
CA VAL A 121 0.79 10.35 -13.24
C VAL A 121 -0.45 11.21 -13.07
N TYR A 122 -0.28 12.52 -13.25
CA TYR A 122 -1.32 13.47 -12.88
C TYR A 122 -2.55 13.37 -13.79
N PRO A 123 -3.74 13.71 -13.26
CA PRO A 123 -4.03 14.02 -11.86
C PRO A 123 -4.51 12.81 -11.02
N ASP A 124 -4.70 11.64 -11.65
CA ASP A 124 -5.61 10.62 -11.11
C ASP A 124 -5.07 9.18 -11.19
N TYR A 125 -3.84 8.95 -11.65
CA TYR A 125 -3.32 7.62 -11.94
C TYR A 125 -2.05 7.32 -11.13
N PHE A 126 -1.99 6.16 -10.49
CA PHE A 126 -0.80 5.73 -9.78
C PHE A 126 -0.36 4.35 -10.27
N VAL A 127 0.94 4.14 -10.41
CA VAL A 127 1.52 2.83 -10.66
C VAL A 127 2.40 2.46 -9.48
N VAL A 128 2.07 1.36 -8.82
CA VAL A 128 2.83 0.82 -7.68
C VAL A 128 3.51 -0.44 -8.15
N PHE A 129 4.84 -0.45 -8.09
CA PHE A 129 5.66 -1.61 -8.43
C PHE A 129 6.53 -2.00 -7.24
N ASP A 130 6.28 -3.19 -6.68
CA ASP A 130 7.05 -3.72 -5.56
C ASP A 130 7.86 -4.94 -5.99
N ARG A 131 9.16 -4.93 -5.68
CA ARG A 131 10.03 -6.09 -5.73
C ARG A 131 10.18 -6.66 -4.33
N VAL A 132 9.64 -7.86 -4.11
CA VAL A 132 9.59 -8.46 -2.78
C VAL A 132 10.22 -9.85 -2.83
N ALA A 133 11.40 -9.99 -2.25
CA ALA A 133 12.11 -11.26 -2.13
C ALA A 133 12.20 -11.72 -0.68
N SER A 134 11.81 -12.98 -0.43
CA SER A 134 11.89 -13.65 0.87
C SER A 134 13.07 -14.62 0.94
N GLN A 135 13.41 -15.08 2.15
CA GLN A 135 14.48 -16.04 2.38
C GLN A 135 14.14 -17.44 1.87
N THR A 136 12.87 -17.83 1.87
CA THR A 136 12.40 -19.12 1.34
C THR A 136 11.15 -18.93 0.47
N PRO A 137 10.89 -19.80 -0.51
CA PRO A 137 9.78 -19.61 -1.46
C PRO A 137 8.37 -19.76 -0.84
N ASP A 138 8.26 -20.41 0.32
CA ASP A 138 7.03 -20.68 1.06
C ASP A 138 6.61 -19.53 1.99
N GLN A 139 7.49 -18.56 2.24
CA GLN A 139 7.12 -17.34 2.96
C GLN A 139 6.11 -16.52 2.15
N LYS A 140 4.86 -16.47 2.62
CA LYS A 140 3.76 -15.70 2.01
C LYS A 140 4.14 -14.22 1.99
N LYS A 141 4.06 -13.62 0.80
CA LYS A 141 4.19 -12.18 0.57
C LYS A 141 2.82 -11.63 0.24
N THR A 142 2.42 -10.57 0.92
CA THR A 142 1.09 -9.99 0.79
C THR A 142 1.19 -8.49 0.60
N TRP A 143 0.61 -7.97 -0.47
CA TRP A 143 0.43 -6.53 -0.69
C TRP A 143 -0.93 -6.08 -0.15
N LEU A 144 -0.97 -4.91 0.48
CA LEU A 144 -2.15 -4.41 1.21
C LEU A 144 -2.70 -3.11 0.60
N LEU A 145 -4.04 -2.99 0.55
CA LEU A 145 -4.73 -1.72 0.39
C LEU A 145 -5.97 -1.62 1.28
N HIS A 146 -6.05 -0.59 2.12
CA HIS A 146 -7.12 -0.36 3.07
C HIS A 146 -8.20 0.56 2.51
N THR A 147 -9.47 0.20 2.73
CA THR A 147 -10.65 0.90 2.27
C THR A 147 -11.65 1.10 3.41
N GLN A 148 -12.49 2.13 3.31
CA GLN A 148 -13.49 2.37 4.34
C GLN A 148 -14.60 1.32 4.31
N TYR A 149 -15.06 0.99 3.10
CA TYR A 149 -16.12 0.03 2.86
C TYR A 149 -15.59 -1.22 2.17
N GLU A 150 -16.43 -2.26 2.13
CA GLU A 150 -16.08 -3.53 1.50
C GLU A 150 -15.77 -3.29 0.01
N PRO A 151 -14.59 -3.70 -0.47
CA PRO A 151 -14.25 -3.58 -1.87
C PRO A 151 -15.01 -4.63 -2.72
N GLU A 152 -15.32 -4.25 -3.95
CA GLU A 152 -15.85 -5.12 -4.98
C GLU A 152 -14.70 -5.67 -5.82
N VAL A 153 -14.79 -6.92 -6.27
CA VAL A 153 -13.74 -7.58 -7.07
C VAL A 153 -14.37 -8.12 -8.36
N GLN A 154 -13.79 -7.75 -9.50
CA GLN A 154 -14.18 -8.21 -10.82
C GLN A 154 -12.93 -8.57 -11.63
N GLY A 155 -12.65 -9.87 -11.75
CA GLY A 155 -11.46 -10.34 -12.46
C GLY A 155 -10.17 -9.90 -11.78
N ASP A 156 -9.34 -9.16 -12.50
CA ASP A 156 -8.06 -8.59 -12.05
C ASP A 156 -8.20 -7.18 -11.44
N ILE A 157 -9.42 -6.66 -11.34
CA ILE A 157 -9.72 -5.33 -10.83
C ILE A 157 -10.48 -5.45 -9.50
N PHE A 158 -10.14 -4.62 -8.54
CA PHE A 158 -11.02 -4.34 -7.40
C PHE A 158 -11.29 -2.84 -7.27
N SER A 159 -12.41 -2.49 -6.66
CA SER A 159 -12.85 -1.11 -6.48
C SER A 159 -13.48 -0.87 -5.13
N ALA A 160 -13.39 0.37 -4.66
CA ALA A 160 -14.08 0.83 -3.47
C ALA A 160 -14.49 2.29 -3.62
N GLU A 161 -15.43 2.72 -2.79
CA GLU A 161 -15.92 4.09 -2.73
C GLU A 161 -15.88 4.60 -1.30
N GLN A 162 -15.67 5.91 -1.15
CA GLN A 162 -15.85 6.64 0.10
C GLN A 162 -16.19 8.09 -0.23
N GLY A 163 -17.21 8.65 0.42
CA GLY A 163 -17.69 10.00 0.11
C GLY A 163 -18.13 10.13 -1.35
N GLY A 164 -17.58 11.11 -2.07
CA GLY A 164 -17.76 11.29 -3.52
C GLY A 164 -16.68 10.63 -4.37
N GLY A 165 -15.71 9.95 -3.76
CA GLY A 165 -14.58 9.34 -4.44
C GLY A 165 -14.80 7.88 -4.82
N ARG A 166 -14.11 7.44 -5.88
CA ARG A 166 -13.96 6.04 -6.26
C ARG A 166 -12.51 5.73 -6.57
N ILE A 167 -12.08 4.53 -6.18
CA ILE A 167 -10.81 3.93 -6.56
C ILE A 167 -11.05 2.65 -7.36
N PHE A 168 -10.32 2.50 -8.45
CA PHE A 168 -10.10 1.24 -9.15
C PHE A 168 -8.64 0.83 -9.02
N VAL A 169 -8.39 -0.45 -8.79
CA VAL A 169 -7.05 -1.03 -8.75
C VAL A 169 -7.01 -2.25 -9.64
N ARG A 170 -6.25 -2.20 -10.73
CA ARG A 170 -5.94 -3.37 -11.57
C ARG A 170 -4.63 -3.99 -11.10
N THR A 171 -4.66 -5.29 -10.84
CA THR A 171 -3.46 -6.07 -10.54
C THR A 171 -2.91 -6.67 -11.83
N LEU A 172 -1.76 -6.15 -12.27
CA LEU A 172 -1.03 -6.61 -13.45
C LEU A 172 -0.03 -7.72 -13.08
N LEU A 173 0.54 -7.65 -11.88
CA LEU A 173 1.35 -8.72 -11.28
C LEU A 173 1.04 -8.87 -9.79
N PRO A 174 1.11 -10.10 -9.24
CA PRO A 174 1.39 -11.36 -9.96
C PRO A 174 0.26 -11.77 -10.90
N GLN A 175 0.56 -12.42 -12.04
CA GLN A 175 -0.49 -12.86 -12.98
C GLN A 175 -1.48 -13.84 -12.33
N ALA A 176 -0.95 -14.77 -11.53
CA ALA A 176 -1.74 -15.69 -10.71
C ALA A 176 -1.99 -15.08 -9.32
N ALA A 177 -2.66 -13.92 -9.29
CA ALA A 177 -3.01 -13.22 -8.07
C ALA A 177 -4.16 -13.92 -7.34
N ARG A 178 -4.07 -13.93 -6.01
CA ARG A 178 -5.16 -14.24 -5.10
C ARG A 178 -5.57 -12.97 -4.35
N PHE A 179 -6.84 -12.65 -4.43
CA PHE A 179 -7.48 -11.55 -3.71
C PHE A 179 -8.18 -12.08 -2.46
N GLU A 180 -7.91 -11.48 -1.30
CA GLU A 180 -8.68 -11.69 -0.08
C GLU A 180 -9.23 -10.36 0.43
N LYS A 181 -10.50 -10.36 0.82
CA LYS A 181 -11.13 -9.25 1.54
C LYS A 181 -11.08 -9.56 3.03
N VAL A 182 -10.47 -8.68 3.81
CA VAL A 182 -10.43 -8.80 5.27
C VAL A 182 -11.03 -7.54 5.87
N GLY A 183 -12.12 -7.70 6.61
CA GLY A 183 -12.84 -6.56 7.18
C GLY A 183 -14.27 -6.90 7.56
N GLY A 184 -15.04 -5.84 7.82
CA GLY A 184 -16.42 -5.90 8.25
C GLY A 184 -16.58 -6.09 9.76
N PRO A 185 -17.84 -6.14 10.26
CA PRO A 185 -18.15 -6.21 11.69
C PRO A 185 -17.33 -7.28 12.44
N GLY A 186 -16.49 -6.84 13.38
CA GLY A 186 -15.65 -7.70 14.21
C GLY A 186 -14.37 -8.22 13.52
N LYS A 187 -14.01 -7.68 12.35
CA LYS A 187 -12.78 -7.98 11.59
C LYS A 187 -12.14 -6.74 10.97
N GLU A 188 -12.60 -5.55 11.32
CA GLU A 188 -12.12 -4.26 10.82
C GLU A 188 -10.61 -4.13 11.01
N PHE A 189 -10.11 -4.62 12.15
CA PHE A 189 -8.72 -4.54 12.58
C PHE A 189 -8.13 -5.93 12.80
N TRP A 190 -8.40 -6.85 11.87
CA TRP A 190 -7.97 -8.25 11.96
C TRP A 190 -6.46 -8.40 11.73
N ALA A 191 -5.73 -8.83 12.77
CA ALA A 191 -4.30 -9.09 12.72
C ALA A 191 -3.89 -10.25 13.64
N GLY A 192 -2.94 -11.09 13.19
CA GLY A 192 -2.44 -12.22 13.99
C GLY A 192 -3.51 -13.22 14.44
N GLY A 193 -4.59 -13.40 13.67
CA GLY A 193 -5.65 -14.36 13.97
C GLY A 193 -6.76 -13.86 14.90
N ARG A 194 -6.80 -12.58 15.26
CA ARG A 194 -7.92 -11.96 15.98
C ARG A 194 -8.17 -10.51 15.56
N ASN A 195 -9.32 -9.97 15.95
CA ASN A 195 -9.62 -8.55 15.81
C ASN A 195 -9.06 -7.75 16.99
N TRP A 196 -8.51 -6.58 16.70
CA TRP A 196 -7.99 -5.64 17.68
C TRP A 196 -8.84 -4.38 17.68
N PRO A 197 -9.98 -4.37 18.39
CA PRO A 197 -10.92 -3.26 18.32
C PRO A 197 -10.32 -1.97 18.90
N VAL A 198 -10.73 -0.83 18.32
CA VAL A 198 -10.56 0.48 18.96
C VAL A 198 -11.40 0.57 20.24
N ARG A 199 -11.18 1.61 21.04
CA ARG A 199 -11.94 1.88 22.27
C ARG A 199 -13.45 1.84 22.04
N GLU A 200 -14.19 1.33 23.03
CA GLU A 200 -15.64 1.20 22.99
C GLU A 200 -16.35 2.55 22.77
N ASP A 201 -15.80 3.63 23.33
CA ASP A 201 -16.30 4.98 23.12
C ASP A 201 -16.15 5.48 21.67
N TRP A 202 -15.43 4.77 20.79
CA TRP A 202 -15.38 5.08 19.35
C TRP A 202 -16.18 4.09 18.49
N GLN A 203 -16.58 2.94 19.06
CA GLN A 203 -17.33 1.91 18.34
C GLN A 203 -18.77 2.33 17.99
N HIS A 204 -19.28 3.39 18.62
CA HIS A 204 -20.59 3.97 18.28
C HIS A 204 -20.54 4.89 17.06
N LEU A 205 -19.35 5.29 16.60
CA LEU A 205 -19.20 6.12 15.40
C LEU A 205 -19.47 5.27 14.16
N THR A 206 -20.20 5.83 13.21
CA THR A 206 -20.38 5.23 11.89
C THR A 206 -19.06 5.25 11.10
N PRO A 207 -18.89 4.33 10.11
CA PRO A 207 -17.76 4.34 9.19
C PRO A 207 -17.37 5.72 8.63
N ASP A 208 -18.37 6.52 8.23
CA ASP A 208 -18.15 7.86 7.68
C ASP A 208 -17.75 8.91 8.73
N GLN A 209 -18.01 8.67 10.01
CA GLN A 209 -17.60 9.57 11.09
C GLN A 209 -16.16 9.34 11.53
N HIS A 210 -15.70 8.09 11.53
CA HIS A 210 -14.41 7.74 12.11
C HIS A 210 -13.29 7.57 11.07
N LEU A 211 -13.61 7.09 9.86
CA LEU A 211 -12.64 6.93 8.76
C LEU A 211 -11.38 6.09 9.11
N PHE A 212 -11.55 5.07 9.95
CA PHE A 212 -10.44 4.21 10.42
C PHE A 212 -10.12 3.07 9.43
N GLY A 213 -10.85 2.93 8.32
CA GLY A 213 -10.74 1.78 7.42
C GLY A 213 -11.32 0.51 8.02
N CYS A 214 -12.49 0.07 7.54
CA CYS A 214 -13.12 -1.16 8.03
C CYS A 214 -12.78 -2.40 7.19
N TRP A 215 -12.04 -2.22 6.10
CA TRP A 215 -11.67 -3.29 5.18
C TRP A 215 -10.26 -3.10 4.63
N ARG A 216 -9.65 -4.21 4.23
CA ARG A 216 -8.46 -4.25 3.39
C ARG A 216 -8.55 -5.32 2.33
N MET A 217 -7.93 -5.03 1.19
CA MET A 217 -7.56 -5.99 0.17
C MET A 217 -6.17 -6.54 0.48
N GLU A 218 -6.06 -7.87 0.49
CA GLU A 218 -4.80 -8.58 0.48
C GLU A 218 -4.59 -9.19 -0.91
N VAL A 219 -3.47 -8.86 -1.56
CA VAL A 219 -3.06 -9.47 -2.83
C VAL A 219 -1.81 -10.31 -2.61
N SER A 220 -1.84 -11.56 -3.06
CA SER A 220 -0.70 -12.48 -2.96
C SER A 220 -0.57 -13.34 -4.21
N SER A 221 0.61 -13.93 -4.41
CA SER A 221 0.83 -14.95 -5.45
C SER A 221 0.26 -16.30 -4.99
N THR A 222 -0.42 -17.03 -5.89
CA THR A 222 -0.79 -18.44 -5.63
C THR A 222 0.40 -19.41 -5.76
N GLN A 223 1.53 -18.93 -6.26
CA GLN A 223 2.75 -19.72 -6.48
C GLN A 223 3.79 -19.39 -5.41
N ALA A 224 4.36 -20.44 -4.80
CA ALA A 224 5.49 -20.33 -3.90
C ALA A 224 6.77 -19.98 -4.69
N ARG A 225 7.37 -18.84 -4.39
CA ARG A 225 8.62 -18.37 -5.02
C ARG A 225 9.36 -17.40 -4.12
N ARG A 226 10.68 -17.35 -4.30
CA ARG A 226 11.54 -16.46 -3.50
C ARG A 226 11.24 -14.99 -3.78
N ARG A 227 11.00 -14.61 -5.03
CA ARG A 227 10.68 -13.24 -5.42
C ARG A 227 9.29 -13.17 -6.03
N ASP A 228 8.45 -12.29 -5.49
CA ASP A 228 7.21 -11.84 -6.10
C ASP A 228 7.40 -10.41 -6.59
N LEU A 229 6.83 -10.13 -7.76
CA LEU A 229 6.67 -8.78 -8.28
C LEU A 229 5.19 -8.43 -8.12
N PHE A 230 4.91 -7.30 -7.48
CA PHE A 230 3.57 -6.73 -7.43
C PHE A 230 3.54 -5.51 -8.33
N LEU A 231 2.58 -5.47 -9.26
CA LEU A 231 2.41 -4.35 -10.17
C LEU A 231 0.93 -4.01 -10.20
N HIS A 232 0.61 -2.83 -9.71
CA HIS A 232 -0.77 -2.33 -9.62
C HIS A 232 -0.89 -1.01 -10.35
N LEU A 233 -1.91 -0.89 -11.20
CA LEU A 233 -2.39 0.39 -11.69
C LEU A 233 -3.58 0.81 -10.83
N ILE A 234 -3.52 2.01 -10.27
CA ILE A 234 -4.58 2.62 -9.48
C ILE A 234 -5.12 3.81 -10.26
N GLN A 235 -6.44 3.92 -10.34
CA GLN A 235 -7.14 5.08 -10.88
C GLN A 235 -8.13 5.60 -9.83
N VAL A 236 -8.14 6.90 -9.60
CA VAL A 236 -9.09 7.56 -8.69
C VAL A 236 -9.87 8.66 -9.38
N GLY A 237 -11.04 9.01 -8.85
CA GLY A 237 -11.88 10.05 -9.46
C GLY A 237 -13.19 10.28 -8.73
N ASP A 238 -14.01 11.17 -9.27
CA ASP A 238 -15.39 11.33 -8.82
C ASP A 238 -16.19 10.06 -9.16
N ARG A 239 -16.88 9.47 -8.19
CA ARG A 239 -17.66 8.23 -8.39
C ARG A 239 -18.82 8.39 -9.38
N GLN A 240 -19.28 9.62 -9.64
CA GLN A 240 -20.32 9.91 -10.63
C GLN A 240 -19.79 9.91 -12.06
N GLU A 241 -18.52 10.21 -12.25
CA GLU A 241 -17.85 10.30 -13.57
C GLU A 241 -17.04 9.04 -13.87
N LEU A 242 -16.28 8.55 -12.89
CA LEU A 242 -15.41 7.39 -12.99
C LEU A 242 -16.22 6.09 -12.88
N ARG A 243 -16.95 5.74 -13.95
CA ARG A 243 -17.85 4.56 -13.94
C ARG A 243 -17.11 3.23 -14.14
N GLU A 244 -16.03 3.26 -14.90
CA GLU A 244 -15.20 2.09 -15.22
C GLU A 244 -13.73 2.49 -15.21
N MET A 245 -12.86 1.50 -15.01
CA MET A 245 -11.42 1.72 -15.08
C MET A 245 -10.97 1.86 -16.54
N VAL A 246 -9.99 2.73 -16.79
CA VAL A 246 -9.41 2.90 -18.12
C VAL A 246 -8.82 1.60 -18.68
N PRO A 247 -8.83 1.44 -20.02
CA PRO A 247 -8.07 0.39 -20.68
C PRO A 247 -6.61 0.43 -20.25
N SER A 248 -6.10 -0.73 -19.86
CA SER A 248 -4.74 -0.88 -19.37
C SER A 248 -4.26 -2.31 -19.56
N ARG A 249 -2.95 -2.47 -19.78
CA ARG A 249 -2.32 -3.78 -19.92
C ARG A 249 -0.93 -3.80 -19.30
N ARG A 250 -0.49 -5.00 -18.95
CA ARG A 250 0.90 -5.27 -18.60
C ARG A 250 1.76 -5.21 -19.86
N VAL A 251 2.97 -4.67 -19.72
CA VAL A 251 3.99 -4.65 -20.76
C VAL A 251 5.26 -5.30 -20.21
N ASP A 252 5.85 -6.21 -20.97
CA ASP A 252 7.11 -6.87 -20.66
C ASP A 252 8.14 -6.51 -21.76
N GLU A 253 9.30 -5.96 -21.39
CA GLU A 253 10.40 -5.65 -22.32
C GLU A 253 11.73 -6.08 -21.72
N GLY A 254 12.29 -7.21 -22.15
CA GLY A 254 13.58 -7.70 -21.63
C GLY A 254 13.59 -7.82 -20.10
N GLN A 255 14.47 -7.07 -19.45
CA GLN A 255 14.61 -7.02 -17.98
C GLN A 255 13.66 -6.03 -17.30
N GLU A 256 12.74 -5.42 -18.05
CA GLU A 256 11.76 -4.49 -17.51
C GLU A 256 10.34 -5.06 -17.58
N VAL A 257 9.48 -4.50 -16.73
CA VAL A 257 8.05 -4.77 -16.70
C VAL A 257 7.28 -3.55 -16.24
N GLY A 258 6.07 -3.36 -16.73
CA GLY A 258 5.24 -2.26 -16.28
C GLY A 258 3.87 -2.24 -16.92
N ALA A 259 3.34 -1.05 -17.12
CA ALA A 259 1.96 -0.81 -17.51
C ALA A 259 1.87 0.13 -18.70
N GLU A 260 0.92 -0.13 -19.60
CA GLU A 260 0.44 0.82 -20.58
C GLU A 260 -1.04 1.09 -20.33
N PHE A 261 -1.42 2.36 -20.25
CA PHE A 261 -2.79 2.77 -19.91
C PHE A 261 -3.14 4.14 -20.49
N GLN A 262 -4.44 4.37 -20.68
CA GLN A 262 -4.96 5.67 -21.10
C GLN A 262 -5.10 6.59 -19.87
N ALA A 263 -4.46 7.76 -19.89
CA ALA A 263 -4.58 8.80 -18.88
C ALA A 263 -5.15 10.07 -19.53
N GLY A 264 -6.48 10.23 -19.48
CA GLY A 264 -7.15 11.31 -20.20
C GLY A 264 -6.95 11.18 -21.71
N ASN A 265 -6.34 12.19 -22.35
CA ASN A 265 -5.98 12.17 -23.77
C ASN A 265 -4.56 11.63 -24.04
N ALA A 266 -3.82 11.24 -23.00
CA ALA A 266 -2.46 10.72 -23.11
C ALA A 266 -2.43 9.18 -23.01
N LEU A 267 -1.59 8.54 -23.82
CA LEU A 267 -1.19 7.15 -23.64
C LEU A 267 0.10 7.12 -22.83
N VAL A 268 0.05 6.50 -21.67
CA VAL A 268 1.19 6.36 -20.76
C VAL A 268 1.70 4.94 -20.84
N ARG A 269 3.01 4.79 -21.05
CA ARG A 269 3.74 3.53 -20.96
C ARG A 269 4.85 3.72 -19.95
N VAL A 270 4.80 2.98 -18.85
CA VAL A 270 5.87 2.94 -17.85
C VAL A 270 6.40 1.53 -17.72
N LEU A 271 7.72 1.42 -17.61
CA LEU A 271 8.48 0.19 -17.39
C LEU A 271 9.39 0.39 -16.18
N PHE A 272 9.62 -0.69 -15.44
CA PHE A 272 10.49 -0.72 -14.27
C PHE A 272 11.44 -1.90 -14.34
N ASN A 273 12.66 -1.71 -13.83
CA ASN A 273 13.66 -2.79 -13.72
C ASN A 273 13.14 -3.91 -12.82
N ARG A 274 13.13 -5.17 -13.30
CA ARG A 274 12.68 -6.34 -12.53
C ARG A 274 13.58 -6.71 -11.36
N ASP A 275 14.83 -6.29 -11.41
CA ASP A 275 15.88 -6.54 -10.43
C ASP A 275 16.93 -5.41 -10.45
N GLY A 276 17.95 -5.53 -9.62
CA GLY A 276 19.05 -4.57 -9.56
C GLY A 276 18.61 -3.21 -9.05
N ASP A 277 19.10 -2.14 -9.70
CA ASP A 277 18.80 -0.78 -9.30
C ASP A 277 17.34 -0.41 -9.54
N VAL A 278 16.84 0.57 -8.77
CA VAL A 278 15.55 1.18 -9.04
C VAL A 278 15.59 1.95 -10.37
N GLY A 279 14.44 2.23 -10.95
CA GLY A 279 14.32 3.00 -12.17
C GLY A 279 13.53 2.26 -13.24
N GLY A 280 13.80 2.62 -14.48
CA GLY A 280 13.12 2.10 -15.67
C GLY A 280 12.88 3.23 -16.66
N HIS A 281 11.77 3.19 -17.38
CA HIS A 281 11.50 4.11 -18.48
C HIS A 281 10.04 4.54 -18.54
N ILE A 282 9.79 5.83 -18.77
CA ILE A 282 8.44 6.36 -19.01
C ILE A 282 8.34 7.02 -20.37
N ARG A 283 7.28 6.68 -21.09
CA ARG A 283 6.89 7.32 -22.35
C ARG A 283 5.43 7.78 -22.25
N ILE A 284 5.19 9.04 -22.57
CA ILE A 284 3.85 9.66 -22.60
C ILE A 284 3.63 10.22 -24.00
N THR A 285 2.55 9.79 -24.64
CA THR A 285 2.14 10.25 -25.97
C THR A 285 0.80 10.96 -25.85
N GLU A 286 0.70 12.20 -26.33
CA GLU A 286 -0.51 13.04 -26.26
C GLU A 286 -0.74 13.68 -27.63
N GLY A 287 -1.98 13.66 -28.15
CA GLY A 287 -2.29 14.27 -29.45
C GLY A 287 -1.51 13.70 -30.64
N GLY A 288 -1.03 12.45 -30.55
CA GLY A 288 -0.20 11.80 -31.57
C GLY A 288 1.29 12.14 -31.50
N GLY A 289 1.71 13.01 -30.57
CA GLY A 289 3.11 13.38 -30.34
C GLY A 289 3.66 12.81 -29.03
N VAL A 290 4.96 12.55 -28.98
CA VAL A 290 5.65 12.13 -27.76
C VAL A 290 5.97 13.36 -26.93
N VAL A 291 5.40 13.46 -25.73
CA VAL A 291 5.59 14.59 -24.80
C VAL A 291 6.57 14.26 -23.67
N ALA A 292 6.80 12.97 -23.40
CA ALA A 292 7.88 12.48 -22.55
C ALA A 292 8.36 11.12 -23.07
N ASP A 293 9.66 10.91 -23.11
CA ASP A 293 10.33 9.63 -23.44
C ASP A 293 11.69 9.70 -22.76
N ARG A 294 11.78 9.15 -21.55
CA ARG A 294 12.97 9.29 -20.69
C ARG A 294 13.06 8.16 -19.67
N ALA A 295 14.30 7.90 -19.23
CA ALA A 295 14.54 7.06 -18.07
C ALA A 295 13.96 7.70 -16.80
N LEU A 296 13.41 6.88 -15.91
CA LEU A 296 13.09 7.29 -14.54
C LEU A 296 14.39 7.52 -13.78
N THR A 297 14.47 8.58 -12.98
CA THR A 297 15.68 8.89 -12.21
C THR A 297 16.10 7.74 -11.28
N GLN A 298 17.40 7.59 -11.05
CA GLN A 298 17.98 6.71 -10.04
C GLN A 298 18.55 7.51 -8.85
N GLU A 299 18.32 8.83 -8.85
CA GLU A 299 18.83 9.76 -7.86
C GLU A 299 17.67 10.48 -7.16
N VAL A 300 17.94 10.98 -5.96
CA VAL A 300 17.01 11.84 -5.23
C VAL A 300 17.26 13.27 -5.68
N THR A 301 16.34 13.82 -6.47
CA THR A 301 16.44 15.20 -6.95
C THR A 301 16.42 16.16 -5.74
N PRO A 302 17.32 17.16 -5.67
CA PRO A 302 17.30 18.16 -4.60
C PRO A 302 15.93 18.84 -4.50
N GLN A 303 15.40 18.96 -3.28
CA GLN A 303 14.12 19.61 -3.07
C GLN A 303 14.21 21.15 -3.11
N THR A 304 15.43 21.69 -3.06
CA THR A 304 15.69 23.13 -3.19
C THR A 304 15.24 23.63 -4.56
N GLY A 305 14.33 24.61 -4.59
CA GLY A 305 13.87 25.22 -5.84
C GLY A 305 12.81 24.41 -6.59
N LEU A 306 12.30 23.32 -6.01
CA LEU A 306 11.00 22.76 -6.41
C LEU A 306 9.94 23.80 -6.03
N ALA A 307 9.68 24.73 -6.95
CA ALA A 307 8.58 25.66 -6.80
C ALA A 307 7.29 24.84 -6.64
N LEU A 308 6.51 25.14 -5.61
CA LEU A 308 5.07 24.88 -5.62
C LEU A 308 4.54 25.75 -6.77
N ALA A 309 4.62 25.23 -7.99
CA ALA A 309 4.00 25.89 -9.14
C ALA A 309 2.51 26.03 -8.78
N PRO A 310 1.97 27.27 -8.79
CA PRO A 310 0.59 27.52 -8.40
C PRO A 310 -0.40 26.80 -9.31
#